data_AF-A0A7W1F1I9-F1
#
_entry.id   AF-A0A7W1F1I9-F1
#
_cell.length_a   1.000
_cell.length_b   1.000
_cell.length_c   1.000
_cell.angle_alpha   90.00
_cell.angle_beta   90.00
_cell.angle_gamma   90.00
#
_symmetry.space_group_name_H-M   'P 1'
#
loop_
_entity.id
_entity.type
_entity.pdbx_description
1 polymer ?
#
loop_
_entity_poly.entity_id
_entity_poly.type
_entity_poly.pdbx_seq_one_letter_code
_entity_poly.pdbx_strand_id
1 'polypeptide(L)'
;MAISKPGPDDGDRIDTATDESLSSTMEFIAAARRPLLIQRHRAHVEEMEGSLSDAMVAGTHDNERLQAMLKVIDSESEQDRVRKTLRTLSEDANYKEANLRDALIEELCLLREGGSVELATLQMHVMGLYRLVRAHFLERLGEAPSLAELRPTPVAMVARLLVPVPPEFGSPRLGASQTYTPAFADRSMATVKRLRKGVAGDQHWQESTGDPVLPRELEEPLEGLPDAERKAARALLVRDRIRSKFYRDVFLVYLDVNELDPKEYDAYPTLIRWLESVEATPHLYTFMQGQSTAQKIYRLSQLQQKLIQIHEMYARVALASDHPTYRDQFVGKGFRERLAILAKSHFPPLPLTQELALSAMLCPFKAFAEWVQKRLDEKEFVLPPDPKK
;
A
#
# COMPACT_ATOMS: atom_id res chain seq x y z
N MET A 1 -65.54 -26.05 41.05
CA MET A 1 -65.52 -24.84 41.92
C MET A 1 -64.23 -24.89 42.74
N ALA A 2 -63.20 -24.21 42.26
CA ALA A 2 -61.93 -24.04 42.97
C ALA A 2 -61.58 -22.55 42.89
N ILE A 3 -61.44 -21.94 44.06
CA ILE A 3 -61.24 -20.50 44.26
C ILE A 3 -59.76 -20.20 43.99
N SER A 4 -59.48 -19.42 42.95
CA SER A 4 -58.15 -18.89 42.63
C SER A 4 -57.82 -17.74 43.57
N LYS A 5 -56.67 -17.82 44.26
CA LYS A 5 -56.09 -16.72 45.04
C LYS A 5 -55.37 -15.74 44.10
N PRO A 6 -55.47 -14.42 44.30
CA PRO A 6 -54.57 -13.47 43.66
C PRO A 6 -53.25 -13.41 44.45
N GLY A 7 -52.13 -13.57 43.73
CA GLY A 7 -50.79 -13.32 44.27
C GLY A 7 -50.46 -11.82 44.29
N PRO A 8 -49.54 -11.39 45.17
CA PRO A 8 -49.22 -9.98 45.35
C PRO A 8 -48.22 -9.46 44.32
N ASP A 9 -48.27 -8.15 44.22
CA ASP A 9 -47.46 -7.20 43.47
C ASP A 9 -45.95 -7.26 43.75
N ASP A 10 -45.24 -6.62 42.82
CA ASP A 10 -43.93 -5.97 42.96
C ASP A 10 -42.67 -6.82 43.21
N GLY A 11 -41.87 -6.92 42.14
CA GLY A 11 -40.46 -7.35 42.22
C GLY A 11 -39.80 -7.33 40.84
N ASP A 12 -38.99 -6.30 40.61
CA ASP A 12 -37.93 -6.21 39.58
C ASP A 12 -38.35 -6.25 38.10
N ARG A 13 -38.89 -5.12 37.62
CA ARG A 13 -38.49 -4.61 36.31
C ARG A 13 -37.37 -3.61 36.53
N ILE A 14 -36.14 -4.10 36.56
CA ILE A 14 -34.93 -3.25 36.50
C ILE A 14 -34.92 -2.59 35.12
N ASP A 15 -35.31 -1.32 35.14
CA ASP A 15 -34.87 -0.21 34.29
C ASP A 15 -33.53 -0.44 33.57
N THR A 16 -33.53 -1.10 32.40
CA THR A 16 -32.39 -1.10 31.47
C THR A 16 -32.40 0.07 30.50
N ALA A 17 -33.51 0.82 30.42
CA ALA A 17 -33.68 1.93 29.48
C ALA A 17 -33.13 3.27 30.01
N THR A 18 -33.04 3.44 31.33
CA THR A 18 -32.50 4.66 31.96
C THR A 18 -30.96 4.67 31.94
N ASP A 19 -30.29 3.53 32.05
CA ASP A 19 -28.81 3.47 32.00
C ASP A 19 -28.26 3.77 30.60
N GLU A 20 -28.88 3.27 29.52
CA GLU A 20 -28.50 3.65 28.15
C GLU A 20 -28.77 5.14 27.86
N SER A 21 -29.88 5.67 28.36
CA SER A 21 -30.24 7.09 28.26
C SER A 21 -29.27 8.01 29.04
N LEU A 22 -28.81 7.58 30.21
CA LEU A 22 -27.86 8.31 31.04
C LEU A 22 -26.43 8.23 30.48
N SER A 23 -26.01 7.07 29.93
CA SER A 23 -24.76 6.94 29.18
C SER A 23 -24.74 7.88 27.97
N SER A 24 -25.83 7.88 27.19
CA SER A 24 -25.99 8.77 26.02
C SER A 24 -25.96 10.26 26.39
N THR A 25 -26.57 10.64 27.52
CA THR A 25 -26.56 12.03 28.01
C THR A 25 -25.20 12.45 28.53
N MET A 26 -24.50 11.58 29.26
CA MET A 26 -23.13 11.83 29.73
C MET A 26 -22.13 11.93 28.58
N GLU A 27 -22.25 11.07 27.57
CA GLU A 27 -21.47 11.14 26.33
C GLU A 27 -21.72 12.45 25.58
N PHE A 28 -22.97 12.90 25.49
CA PHE A 28 -23.31 14.19 24.89
C PHE A 28 -22.68 15.38 25.65
N ILE A 29 -22.74 15.37 26.98
CA ILE A 29 -22.12 16.41 27.82
C ILE A 29 -20.59 16.36 27.68
N ALA A 30 -19.98 15.18 27.65
CA ALA A 30 -18.55 15.01 27.46
C ALA A 30 -18.10 15.52 26.08
N ALA A 31 -18.85 15.18 25.02
CA ALA A 31 -18.63 15.68 23.67
C ALA A 31 -18.74 17.21 23.59
N ALA A 32 -19.75 17.80 24.24
CA ALA A 32 -19.95 19.25 24.28
C ALA A 32 -18.84 19.99 25.06
N ARG A 33 -18.25 19.36 26.08
CA ARG A 33 -17.16 19.93 26.88
C ARG A 33 -15.79 19.80 26.23
N ARG A 34 -15.59 18.79 25.38
CA ARG A 34 -14.30 18.48 24.74
C ARG A 34 -13.59 19.71 24.14
N PRO A 35 -14.24 20.61 23.37
CA PRO A 35 -13.57 21.78 22.80
C PRO A 35 -13.01 22.74 23.86
N LEU A 36 -13.74 22.94 24.96
CA LEU A 36 -13.31 23.83 26.05
C LEU A 36 -12.10 23.26 26.79
N LEU A 37 -12.08 21.94 27.02
CA LEU A 37 -10.96 21.26 27.68
C LEU A 37 -9.68 21.33 26.84
N ILE A 38 -9.82 21.12 25.53
CA ILE A 38 -8.71 21.23 24.59
C ILE A 38 -8.15 22.66 24.59
N GLN A 39 -9.01 23.67 24.45
CA GLN A 39 -8.58 25.07 24.33
C GLN A 39 -7.75 25.55 25.53
N ARG A 40 -8.03 25.03 26.73
CA ARG A 40 -7.31 25.39 27.96
C ARG A 40 -5.82 25.04 27.93
N HIS A 41 -5.46 23.91 27.32
CA HIS A 41 -4.08 23.40 27.32
C HIS A 41 -3.37 23.51 25.97
N ARG A 42 -4.12 23.80 24.90
CA ARG A 42 -3.66 23.75 23.51
C ARG A 42 -2.33 24.47 23.28
N ALA A 43 -2.21 25.72 23.70
CA ALA A 43 -1.01 26.53 23.46
C ALA A 43 0.26 25.89 24.05
N HIS A 44 0.21 25.40 25.29
CA HIS A 44 1.35 24.75 25.93
C HIS A 44 1.70 23.40 25.29
N VAL A 45 0.69 22.64 24.86
CA VAL A 45 0.89 21.34 24.20
C VAL A 45 1.46 21.53 22.79
N GLU A 46 0.97 22.52 22.04
CA GLU A 46 1.48 22.89 20.73
C GLU A 46 2.94 23.36 20.79
N GLU A 47 3.29 24.18 21.78
CA GLU A 47 4.67 24.62 22.00
C GLU A 47 5.58 23.44 22.33
N MET A 48 5.14 22.56 23.23
CA MET A 48 5.88 21.35 23.60
C MET A 48 6.07 20.42 22.40
N GLU A 49 5.02 20.12 21.63
CA GLU A 49 5.11 19.25 20.44
C GLU A 49 5.99 19.89 19.35
N GLY A 50 5.90 21.22 19.20
CA GLY A 50 6.72 21.99 18.26
C GLY A 50 8.21 22.01 18.62
N SER A 51 8.55 21.91 19.91
CA SER A 51 9.93 21.86 20.40
C SER A 51 10.66 20.54 20.07
N LEU A 52 9.91 19.50 19.67
CA LEU A 52 10.49 18.21 19.32
C LEU A 52 11.29 18.30 18.02
N SER A 53 12.49 17.72 18.06
CA SER A 53 13.39 17.62 16.91
C SER A 53 13.45 16.19 16.38
N ASP A 54 13.88 16.04 15.12
CA ASP A 54 14.11 14.72 14.51
C ASP A 54 15.09 13.86 15.32
N ALA A 55 16.12 14.46 15.94
CA ALA A 55 17.09 13.72 16.74
C ALA A 55 16.47 13.05 17.97
N MET A 56 15.47 13.70 18.60
CA MET A 56 14.73 13.15 19.73
C MET A 56 13.88 11.95 19.35
N VAL A 57 13.38 11.91 18.11
CA VAL A 57 12.57 10.79 17.59
C VAL A 57 13.47 9.71 17.01
N ALA A 58 14.46 10.05 16.20
CA ALA A 58 15.35 9.08 15.57
C ALA A 58 16.31 8.40 16.55
N GLY A 59 16.63 9.05 17.68
CA GLY A 59 17.57 8.53 18.69
C GLY A 59 19.05 8.65 18.29
N THR A 60 19.36 9.47 17.29
CA THR A 60 20.71 9.63 16.70
C THR A 60 21.59 10.63 17.44
N HIS A 61 21.36 10.85 18.74
CA HIS A 61 22.05 11.88 19.52
C HIS A 61 23.06 11.28 20.50
N ASP A 62 24.27 11.81 20.53
CA ASP A 62 25.34 11.40 21.47
C ASP A 62 25.15 11.93 22.91
N ASN A 63 23.96 12.45 23.24
CA ASN A 63 23.68 13.00 24.56
C ASN A 63 23.22 11.89 25.52
N GLU A 64 24.05 11.57 26.51
CA GLU A 64 23.78 10.51 27.51
C GLU A 64 22.43 10.68 28.22
N ARG A 65 22.02 11.92 28.50
CA ARG A 65 20.74 12.21 29.16
C ARG A 65 19.56 11.87 28.24
N LEU A 66 19.66 12.22 26.97
CA LEU A 66 18.63 11.88 25.98
C LEU A 66 18.59 10.36 25.77
N GLN A 67 19.74 9.68 25.72
CA GLN A 67 19.78 8.21 25.63
C GLN A 67 19.12 7.53 26.84
N ALA A 68 19.35 8.03 28.06
CA ALA A 68 18.67 7.53 29.25
C ALA A 68 17.15 7.74 29.18
N MET A 69 16.70 8.90 28.68
CA MET A 69 15.27 9.18 28.45
C MET A 69 14.66 8.21 27.42
N LEU A 70 15.34 7.99 26.29
CA LEU A 70 14.87 7.06 25.25
C LEU A 70 14.74 5.63 25.76
N LYS A 71 15.67 5.17 26.61
CA LYS A 71 15.55 3.85 27.28
C LYS A 71 14.31 3.73 28.15
N VAL A 72 13.88 4.81 28.81
CA VAL A 72 12.62 4.82 29.58
C VAL A 72 11.42 4.72 28.65
N ILE A 73 11.42 5.44 27.53
CA ILE A 73 10.35 5.35 26.50
C ILE A 73 10.25 3.94 25.91
N ASP A 74 11.39 3.27 25.75
CA ASP A 74 11.46 1.93 25.20
C ASP A 74 11.11 0.84 26.25
N SER A 75 10.77 1.22 27.49
CA SER A 75 10.26 0.29 28.51
C SER A 75 8.86 -0.23 28.14
N GLU A 76 8.55 -1.47 28.54
CA GLU A 76 7.28 -2.14 28.20
C GLU A 76 6.06 -1.34 28.66
N SER A 77 6.10 -0.79 29.88
CA SER A 77 5.01 0.02 30.43
C SER A 77 4.73 1.29 29.62
N GLU A 78 5.78 1.96 29.12
CA GLU A 78 5.62 3.16 28.29
C GLU A 78 5.19 2.80 26.88
N GLN A 79 5.69 1.70 26.31
CA GLN A 79 5.22 1.18 25.02
C GLN A 79 3.73 0.82 25.06
N ASP A 80 3.23 0.25 26.15
CA ASP A 80 1.81 -0.06 26.30
C ASP A 80 0.94 1.19 26.40
N ARG A 81 1.42 2.22 27.12
CA ARG A 81 0.75 3.53 27.16
C ARG A 81 0.70 4.17 25.77
N VAL A 82 1.83 4.15 25.05
CA VAL A 82 1.95 4.67 23.67
C VAL A 82 0.97 3.96 22.74
N ARG A 83 0.95 2.62 22.75
CA ARG A 83 0.01 1.81 21.95
C ARG A 83 -1.44 2.12 22.28
N LYS A 84 -1.77 2.29 23.57
CA LYS A 84 -3.12 2.66 24.01
C LYS A 84 -3.53 4.00 23.42
N THR A 85 -2.68 5.02 23.49
CA THR A 85 -2.97 6.32 22.88
C THR A 85 -3.12 6.21 21.36
N LEU A 86 -2.25 5.50 20.64
CA LEU A 86 -2.43 5.31 19.19
C LEU A 86 -3.74 4.60 18.85
N ARG A 87 -4.16 3.63 19.68
CA ARG A 87 -5.46 2.97 19.52
C ARG A 87 -6.60 3.97 19.70
N THR A 88 -6.56 4.80 20.75
CA THR A 88 -7.54 5.89 20.93
C THR A 88 -7.60 6.80 19.71
N LEU A 89 -6.44 7.23 19.19
CA LEU A 89 -6.39 8.06 17.99
C LEU A 89 -7.05 7.37 16.80
N SER A 90 -6.82 6.07 16.61
CA SER A 90 -7.37 5.31 15.48
C SER A 90 -8.87 5.00 15.57
N GLU A 91 -9.42 4.90 16.78
CA GLU A 91 -10.80 4.46 17.03
C GLU A 91 -11.76 5.63 17.30
N ASP A 92 -11.28 6.76 17.81
CA ASP A 92 -12.12 7.92 18.10
C ASP A 92 -12.59 8.60 16.80
N ALA A 93 -13.92 8.66 16.62
CA ALA A 93 -14.56 9.26 15.46
C ALA A 93 -14.19 10.74 15.24
N ASN A 94 -13.80 11.46 16.29
CA ASN A 94 -13.37 12.86 16.20
C ASN A 94 -12.06 13.03 15.41
N TYR A 95 -11.24 11.98 15.31
CA TYR A 95 -9.93 12.03 14.67
C TYR A 95 -9.88 11.42 13.26
N LYS A 96 -11.00 10.91 12.77
CA LYS A 96 -11.05 10.16 11.50
C LYS A 96 -10.43 10.90 10.31
N GLU A 97 -10.68 12.20 10.22
CA GLU A 97 -10.20 13.06 9.13
C GLU A 97 -9.00 13.94 9.54
N ALA A 98 -8.51 13.79 10.77
CA ALA A 98 -7.38 14.56 11.28
C ALA A 98 -6.04 13.98 10.81
N ASN A 99 -5.02 14.82 10.82
CA ASN A 99 -3.64 14.36 10.78
C ASN A 99 -3.15 13.96 12.18
N LEU A 100 -2.05 13.21 12.22
CA LEU A 100 -1.47 12.68 13.44
C LEU A 100 -1.16 13.79 14.45
N ARG A 101 -0.58 14.91 14.00
CA ARG A 101 -0.21 16.02 14.90
C ARG A 101 -1.43 16.63 15.58
N ASP A 102 -2.45 16.99 14.80
CA ASP A 102 -3.64 17.66 15.31
C ASP A 102 -4.42 16.76 16.26
N ALA A 103 -4.64 15.49 15.85
CA ALA A 103 -5.29 14.50 16.70
C ALA A 103 -4.52 14.27 18.01
N LEU A 104 -3.19 14.22 17.92
CA LEU A 104 -2.33 14.05 19.08
C LEU A 104 -2.35 15.25 20.02
N ILE A 105 -2.30 16.48 19.51
CA ILE A 105 -2.41 17.70 20.34
C ILE A 105 -3.70 17.67 21.15
N GLU A 106 -4.82 17.36 20.51
CA GLU A 106 -6.11 17.28 21.19
C GLU A 106 -6.12 16.20 22.27
N GLU A 107 -5.66 14.99 21.94
CA GLU A 107 -5.63 13.86 22.88
C GLU A 107 -4.73 14.16 24.08
N LEU A 108 -3.57 14.80 23.88
CA LEU A 108 -2.68 15.21 24.97
C LEU A 108 -3.32 16.28 25.86
N CYS A 109 -4.11 17.20 25.30
CA CYS A 109 -4.85 18.18 26.11
C CYS A 109 -5.87 17.47 27.02
N LEU A 110 -6.55 16.44 26.51
CA LEU A 110 -7.51 15.65 27.28
C LEU A 110 -6.80 14.82 28.36
N LEU A 111 -5.67 14.19 28.04
CA LEU A 111 -4.84 13.47 29.02
C LEU A 111 -4.34 14.42 30.13
N ARG A 112 -3.93 15.64 29.78
CA ARG A 112 -3.50 16.64 30.74
C ARG A 112 -4.62 17.06 31.68
N GLU A 113 -5.82 17.30 31.15
CA GLU A 113 -6.97 17.69 31.98
C GLU A 113 -7.44 16.54 32.88
N GLY A 114 -7.52 15.31 32.35
CA GLY A 114 -8.03 14.15 33.09
C GLY A 114 -7.07 13.59 34.15
N GLY A 115 -5.76 13.76 33.97
CA GLY A 115 -4.74 13.17 34.84
C GLY A 115 -3.82 14.16 35.56
N SER A 116 -3.94 15.47 35.32
CA SER A 116 -2.97 16.49 35.77
C SER A 116 -1.52 16.13 35.40
N VAL A 117 -1.33 15.52 34.23
CA VAL A 117 -0.02 15.04 33.78
C VAL A 117 0.92 16.22 33.50
N GLU A 118 2.15 16.15 34.01
CA GLU A 118 3.17 17.17 33.77
C GLU A 118 3.59 17.23 32.30
N LEU A 119 3.88 18.44 31.82
CA LEU A 119 4.23 18.68 30.42
C LEU A 119 5.48 17.90 29.95
N ALA A 120 6.46 17.72 30.83
CA ALA A 120 7.67 16.93 30.53
C ALA A 120 7.33 15.44 30.31
N THR A 121 6.37 14.90 31.06
CA THR A 121 5.90 13.52 30.87
C THR A 121 5.15 13.38 29.55
N LEU A 122 4.33 14.37 29.18
CA LEU A 122 3.67 14.40 27.88
C LEU A 122 4.68 14.47 26.73
N GLN A 123 5.76 15.25 26.87
CA GLN A 123 6.82 15.32 25.86
C GLN A 123 7.47 13.96 25.60
N MET A 124 7.78 13.22 26.66
CA MET A 124 8.31 11.86 26.58
C MET A 124 7.33 10.90 25.89
N HIS A 125 6.06 11.00 26.22
CA HIS A 125 5.00 10.20 25.62
C HIS A 125 4.88 10.46 24.11
N VAL A 126 4.90 11.73 23.70
CA VAL A 126 4.85 12.12 22.28
C VAL A 126 6.08 11.64 21.51
N MET A 127 7.26 11.70 22.12
CA MET A 127 8.47 11.12 21.53
C MET A 127 8.28 9.61 21.28
N GLY A 128 7.73 8.88 22.25
CA GLY A 128 7.39 7.46 22.10
C GLY A 128 6.39 7.17 20.98
N LEU A 129 5.35 7.99 20.86
CA LEU A 129 4.35 7.88 19.79
C LEU A 129 4.96 8.04 18.40
N TYR A 130 5.70 9.12 18.16
CA TYR A 130 6.36 9.33 16.87
C TYR A 130 7.41 8.25 16.58
N ARG A 131 8.14 7.78 17.59
CA ARG A 131 9.11 6.67 17.46
C ARG A 131 8.46 5.38 16.99
N LEU A 132 7.36 4.99 17.63
CA LEU A 132 6.64 3.76 17.28
C LEU A 132 6.06 3.84 15.86
N VAL A 133 5.39 4.95 15.51
CA VAL A 133 4.85 5.15 14.15
C VAL A 133 5.97 5.15 13.11
N ARG A 134 7.10 5.81 13.40
CA ARG A 134 8.29 5.83 12.53
C ARG A 134 8.87 4.44 12.30
N ALA A 135 8.96 3.62 13.35
CA ALA A 135 9.47 2.25 13.26
C ALA A 135 8.58 1.38 12.36
N HIS A 136 7.25 1.49 12.51
CA HIS A 136 6.33 0.77 11.63
C HIS A 136 6.43 1.20 10.16
N PHE A 137 6.62 2.50 9.88
CA PHE A 137 6.86 2.94 8.50
C PHE A 137 8.19 2.43 7.95
N LEU A 138 9.26 2.43 8.73
CA LEU A 138 10.55 1.87 8.32
C LEU A 138 10.42 0.40 7.94
N GLU A 139 9.74 -0.39 8.77
CA GLU A 139 9.50 -1.81 8.50
C GLU A 139 8.71 -2.03 7.20
N ARG A 140 7.67 -1.23 6.94
CA ARG A 140 6.79 -1.40 5.77
C ARG A 140 7.37 -0.83 4.47
N LEU A 141 8.14 0.26 4.54
CA LEU A 141 8.55 1.04 3.36
C LEU A 141 10.06 0.98 3.09
N GLY A 142 10.85 0.47 4.05
CA GLY A 142 12.31 0.50 4.02
C GLY A 142 12.92 1.88 4.26
N GLU A 143 12.10 2.89 4.57
CA GLU A 143 12.54 4.26 4.79
C GLU A 143 11.81 4.82 6.02
N ALA A 144 12.58 5.33 6.97
CA ALA A 144 12.03 5.91 8.18
C ALA A 144 11.70 7.40 7.93
N PRO A 145 10.43 7.82 8.07
CA PRO A 145 10.05 9.21 7.85
C PRO A 145 10.69 10.14 8.90
N SER A 146 10.87 11.41 8.52
CA SER A 146 11.17 12.48 9.47
C SER A 146 9.91 12.86 10.27
N LEU A 147 10.11 13.57 11.38
CA LEU A 147 9.04 14.13 12.19
C LEU A 147 8.15 15.08 11.39
N ALA A 148 8.74 15.86 10.47
CA ALA A 148 7.99 16.73 9.57
C ALA A 148 7.06 15.95 8.62
N GLU A 149 7.42 14.71 8.26
CA GLU A 149 6.59 13.83 7.43
C GLU A 149 5.54 13.07 8.26
N LEU A 150 5.85 12.75 9.53
CA LEU A 150 4.93 12.09 10.45
C LEU A 150 3.76 12.98 10.83
N ARG A 151 4.01 14.25 11.16
CA ARG A 151 3.00 15.23 11.59
C ARG A 151 1.76 15.30 10.67
N PRO A 152 1.89 15.49 9.33
CA PRO A 152 0.75 15.56 8.42
C PRO A 152 0.17 14.19 8.02
N THR A 153 0.66 13.08 8.59
CA THR A 153 0.16 11.75 8.25
C THR A 153 -1.29 11.60 8.72
N PRO A 154 -2.25 11.21 7.85
CA PRO A 154 -3.63 10.99 8.26
C PRO A 154 -3.74 9.91 9.34
N VAL A 155 -4.59 10.13 10.34
CA VAL A 155 -4.85 9.14 11.40
C VAL A 155 -5.33 7.81 10.82
N ALA A 156 -6.09 7.84 9.72
CA ALA A 156 -6.50 6.64 8.99
C ALA A 156 -5.31 5.78 8.51
N MET A 157 -4.16 6.39 8.16
CA MET A 157 -2.94 5.64 7.80
C MET A 157 -2.28 5.04 9.03
N VAL A 158 -2.29 5.74 10.16
CA VAL A 158 -1.79 5.24 11.44
C VAL A 158 -2.64 4.06 11.92
N ALA A 159 -3.96 4.14 11.80
CA ALA A 159 -4.87 3.03 12.12
C ALA A 159 -4.52 1.75 11.33
N ARG A 160 -4.21 1.86 10.04
CA ARG A 160 -3.78 0.74 9.18
C ARG A 160 -2.38 0.21 9.49
N LEU A 161 -1.53 0.99 10.15
CA LEU A 161 -0.25 0.50 10.67
C LEU A 161 -0.50 -0.43 11.87
N LEU A 162 -1.40 -0.02 12.79
CA LEU A 162 -1.74 -0.77 13.99
C LEU A 162 -2.57 -2.04 13.70
N VAL A 163 -3.47 -1.96 12.72
CA VAL A 163 -4.31 -3.07 12.28
C VAL A 163 -4.07 -3.29 10.77
N PRO A 164 -3.01 -4.04 10.41
CA PRO A 164 -2.66 -4.30 9.02
C PRO A 164 -3.77 -5.07 8.31
N VAL A 165 -4.15 -4.61 7.12
CA VAL A 165 -4.93 -5.43 6.17
C VAL A 165 -3.95 -6.18 5.27
N PRO A 166 -4.11 -7.50 5.07
CA PRO A 166 -3.24 -8.25 4.17
C PRO A 166 -3.29 -7.68 2.74
N PRO A 167 -2.13 -7.46 2.10
CA PRO A 167 -2.09 -6.98 0.72
C PRO A 167 -2.54 -8.08 -0.24
N GLU A 168 -3.42 -7.73 -1.18
CA GLU A 168 -3.87 -8.64 -2.24
C GLU A 168 -3.66 -7.98 -3.60
N PHE A 169 -2.60 -8.36 -4.31
CA PHE A 169 -2.34 -7.81 -5.63
C PHE A 169 -3.46 -8.19 -6.60
N GLY A 170 -3.87 -7.24 -7.44
CA GLY A 170 -4.98 -7.42 -8.37
C GLY A 170 -6.37 -7.39 -7.72
N SER A 171 -6.48 -6.96 -6.46
CA SER A 171 -7.74 -6.65 -5.79
C SER A 171 -8.04 -5.15 -5.89
N PRO A 172 -9.32 -4.73 -6.09
CA PRO A 172 -9.69 -3.31 -6.03
C PRO A 172 -9.48 -2.70 -4.63
N ARG A 173 -9.27 -3.53 -3.61
CA ARG A 173 -9.04 -3.12 -2.22
C ARG A 173 -7.55 -3.02 -1.85
N LEU A 174 -6.62 -3.19 -2.79
CA LEU A 174 -5.18 -3.13 -2.50
C LEU A 174 -4.77 -1.81 -1.82
N GLY A 175 -5.38 -0.69 -2.17
CA GLY A 175 -5.13 0.60 -1.51
C GLY A 175 -5.43 0.61 0.00
N ALA A 176 -6.29 -0.29 0.49
CA ALA A 176 -6.64 -0.39 1.91
C ALA A 176 -5.53 -1.04 2.75
N SER A 177 -4.65 -1.86 2.17
CA SER A 177 -3.48 -2.42 2.87
C SER A 177 -2.30 -1.47 2.94
N GLN A 178 -2.37 -0.33 2.24
CA GLN A 178 -1.26 0.59 2.13
C GLN A 178 -1.20 1.59 3.27
N THR A 179 0.03 1.89 3.65
CA THR A 179 0.38 2.83 4.70
C THR A 179 1.58 3.63 4.24
N TYR A 180 1.43 4.95 4.14
CA TYR A 180 2.52 5.86 3.79
C TYR A 180 2.26 7.26 4.36
N THR A 181 3.31 8.06 4.47
CA THR A 181 3.20 9.51 4.70
C THR A 181 2.86 10.21 3.37
N PRO A 182 2.21 11.38 3.38
CA PRO A 182 1.96 12.15 2.16
C PRO A 182 3.24 12.46 1.36
N ALA A 183 4.31 12.84 2.06
CA ALA A 183 5.61 13.13 1.43
C ALA A 183 6.22 11.90 0.75
N PHE A 184 6.09 10.72 1.36
CA PHE A 184 6.54 9.47 0.76
C PHE A 184 5.71 9.11 -0.49
N ALA A 185 4.40 9.34 -0.47
CA ALA A 185 3.55 9.15 -1.64
C ALA A 185 3.97 10.05 -2.81
N ASP A 186 4.27 11.31 -2.54
CA ASP A 186 4.73 12.27 -3.55
C ASP A 186 6.08 11.84 -4.17
N ARG A 187 7.05 11.45 -3.33
CA ARG A 187 8.34 10.91 -3.79
C ARG A 187 8.16 9.66 -4.64
N SER A 188 7.34 8.72 -4.15
CA SER A 188 7.05 7.47 -4.87
C SER A 188 6.40 7.76 -6.22
N MET A 189 5.43 8.66 -6.28
CA MET A 189 4.80 9.05 -7.55
C MET A 189 5.74 9.78 -8.49
N ALA A 190 6.69 10.56 -7.97
CA ALA A 190 7.75 11.17 -8.78
C ALA A 190 8.64 10.08 -9.40
N THR A 191 9.04 9.07 -8.63
CA THR A 191 9.79 7.89 -9.14
C THR A 191 8.97 7.13 -10.19
N VAL A 192 7.69 6.83 -9.93
CA VAL A 192 6.80 6.17 -10.89
C VAL A 192 6.75 6.93 -12.22
N LYS A 193 6.57 8.26 -12.17
CA LYS A 193 6.55 9.12 -13.36
C LYS A 193 7.89 9.12 -14.10
N ARG A 194 9.01 9.13 -13.36
CA ARG A 194 10.37 9.11 -13.91
C ARG A 194 10.68 7.80 -14.63
N LEU A 195 10.43 6.66 -13.97
CA LEU A 195 10.59 5.32 -14.55
C LEU A 195 9.73 5.16 -15.80
N ARG A 196 8.47 5.58 -15.75
CA ARG A 196 7.56 5.55 -16.90
C ARG A 196 8.10 6.34 -18.09
N LYS A 197 8.69 7.52 -17.86
CA LYS A 197 9.26 8.35 -18.95
C LYS A 197 10.42 7.64 -19.64
N GLY A 198 11.23 6.88 -18.91
CA GLY A 198 12.37 6.13 -19.48
C GLY A 198 13.32 7.05 -20.27
N VAL A 199 13.67 8.22 -19.72
CA VAL A 199 14.52 9.21 -20.40
C VAL A 199 15.84 8.55 -20.80
N ALA A 200 16.28 8.78 -22.04
CA ALA A 200 17.45 8.12 -22.66
C ALA A 200 17.28 6.60 -22.93
N GLY A 201 16.07 6.06 -22.72
CA GLY A 201 15.69 4.74 -23.18
C GLY A 201 15.40 4.72 -24.68
N ASP A 202 15.53 3.54 -25.27
CA ASP A 202 15.06 3.30 -26.63
C ASP A 202 13.54 3.42 -26.74
N GLN A 203 13.02 3.38 -27.97
CA GLN A 203 11.58 3.51 -28.24
C GLN A 203 10.90 2.18 -28.59
N HIS A 204 11.70 1.16 -28.90
CA HIS A 204 11.25 -0.13 -29.41
C HIS A 204 12.07 -1.27 -28.80
N TRP A 205 11.45 -2.45 -28.72
CA TRP A 205 12.11 -3.68 -28.34
C TRP A 205 13.20 -4.06 -29.35
N GLN A 206 14.44 -4.16 -28.86
CA GLN A 206 15.59 -4.61 -29.64
C GLN A 206 16.51 -5.47 -28.76
N GLU A 207 17.33 -6.28 -29.42
CA GLU A 207 18.39 -7.06 -28.79
C GLU A 207 19.74 -6.51 -29.22
N SER A 208 20.68 -6.43 -28.28
CA SER A 208 22.06 -5.97 -28.56
C SER A 208 22.83 -6.92 -29.48
N THR A 209 22.45 -8.21 -29.48
CA THR A 209 23.10 -9.27 -30.26
C THR A 209 22.49 -9.46 -31.66
N GLY A 210 21.56 -8.60 -32.07
CA GLY A 210 20.83 -8.71 -33.33
C GLY A 210 19.49 -9.44 -33.23
N ASP A 211 18.74 -9.45 -34.33
CA ASP A 211 17.38 -9.99 -34.38
C ASP A 211 17.36 -11.50 -34.07
N PRO A 212 16.45 -11.97 -33.19
CA PRO A 212 16.23 -13.40 -33.00
C PRO A 212 15.73 -14.06 -34.30
N VAL A 213 16.20 -15.29 -34.53
CA VAL A 213 15.73 -16.13 -35.64
C VAL A 213 14.24 -16.45 -35.44
N LEU A 214 13.46 -16.24 -36.50
CA LEU A 214 12.05 -16.62 -36.54
C LEU A 214 11.92 -18.08 -37.00
N PRO A 215 11.08 -18.90 -36.34
CA PRO A 215 10.73 -20.22 -36.84
C PRO A 215 10.11 -20.14 -38.24
N ARG A 216 10.37 -21.17 -39.05
CA ARG A 216 9.87 -21.26 -40.42
C ARG A 216 8.35 -21.09 -40.53
N GLU A 217 7.59 -21.63 -39.58
CA GLU A 217 6.12 -21.48 -39.51
C GLU A 217 5.65 -20.03 -39.41
N LEU A 218 6.48 -19.12 -38.88
CA LEU A 218 6.19 -17.69 -38.81
C LEU A 218 6.77 -16.91 -40.00
N GLU A 219 7.79 -17.45 -40.68
CA GLU A 219 8.40 -16.80 -41.85
C GLU A 219 7.66 -17.13 -43.16
N GLU A 220 7.23 -18.38 -43.36
CA GLU A 220 6.53 -18.82 -44.59
C GLU A 220 5.29 -17.97 -44.93
N PRO A 221 4.41 -17.60 -43.98
CA PRO A 221 3.27 -16.74 -44.29
C PRO A 221 3.67 -15.34 -44.77
N LEU A 222 4.87 -14.87 -44.43
CA LEU A 222 5.37 -13.54 -44.81
C LEU A 222 5.91 -13.52 -46.26
N GLU A 223 6.30 -14.67 -46.81
CA GLU A 223 6.83 -14.78 -48.17
C GLU A 223 5.79 -14.40 -49.23
N GLY A 224 4.51 -14.56 -48.92
CA GLY A 224 3.40 -14.14 -49.78
C GLY A 224 3.14 -12.62 -49.79
N LEU A 225 3.75 -11.86 -48.88
CA LEU A 225 3.54 -10.42 -48.76
C LEU A 225 4.49 -9.62 -49.67
N PRO A 226 4.07 -8.43 -50.16
CA PRO A 226 4.97 -7.47 -50.79
C PRO A 226 6.17 -7.12 -49.92
N ASP A 227 7.34 -6.85 -50.51
CA ASP A 227 8.61 -6.68 -49.76
C ASP A 227 8.53 -5.65 -48.62
N ALA A 228 7.82 -4.53 -48.81
CA ALA A 228 7.65 -3.52 -47.79
C ALA A 228 6.80 -4.02 -46.60
N GLU A 229 5.69 -4.70 -46.89
CA GLU A 229 4.80 -5.29 -45.89
C GLU A 229 5.46 -6.46 -45.17
N ARG A 230 6.21 -7.30 -45.91
CA ARG A 230 7.02 -8.38 -45.36
C ARG A 230 8.02 -7.87 -44.33
N LYS A 231 8.79 -6.84 -44.67
CA LYS A 231 9.77 -6.23 -43.74
C LYS A 231 9.08 -5.67 -42.50
N ALA A 232 7.95 -4.98 -42.66
CA ALA A 232 7.19 -4.43 -41.54
C ALA A 232 6.61 -5.52 -40.63
N ALA A 233 5.96 -6.54 -41.20
CA ALA A 233 5.39 -7.66 -40.47
C ALA A 233 6.48 -8.48 -39.75
N ARG A 234 7.61 -8.75 -40.41
CA ARG A 234 8.76 -9.42 -39.79
C ARG A 234 9.31 -8.62 -38.61
N ALA A 235 9.48 -7.31 -38.75
CA ALA A 235 9.95 -6.45 -37.66
C ALA A 235 9.00 -6.44 -36.46
N LEU A 236 7.68 -6.48 -36.68
CA LEU A 236 6.69 -6.61 -35.61
C LEU A 236 6.79 -7.96 -34.89
N LEU A 237 6.89 -9.07 -35.63
CA LEU A 237 7.04 -10.41 -35.06
C LEU A 237 8.32 -10.54 -34.21
N VAL A 238 9.44 -10.00 -34.70
CA VAL A 238 10.70 -9.96 -33.96
C VAL A 238 10.53 -9.20 -32.65
N ARG A 239 9.97 -7.98 -32.69
CA ARG A 239 9.71 -7.16 -31.49
C ARG A 239 8.82 -7.90 -30.49
N ASP A 240 7.75 -8.52 -30.96
CA ASP A 240 6.82 -9.28 -30.13
C ASP A 240 7.49 -10.48 -29.47
N ARG A 241 8.41 -11.17 -30.17
CA ARG A 241 9.17 -12.29 -29.63
C ARG A 241 10.17 -11.85 -28.56
N ILE A 242 10.90 -10.74 -28.81
CA ILE A 242 11.83 -10.15 -27.82
C ILE A 242 11.05 -9.75 -26.55
N ARG A 243 9.95 -9.01 -26.72
CA ARG A 243 9.06 -8.61 -25.63
C ARG A 243 8.55 -9.82 -24.85
N SER A 244 8.03 -10.83 -25.55
CA SER A 244 7.47 -12.03 -24.92
C SER A 244 8.51 -12.80 -24.15
N LYS A 245 9.74 -12.90 -24.66
CA LYS A 245 10.87 -13.49 -23.95
C LYS A 245 11.16 -12.70 -22.68
N PHE A 246 11.31 -11.38 -22.75
CA PHE A 246 11.57 -10.53 -21.59
C PHE A 246 10.55 -10.74 -20.46
N TYR A 247 9.24 -10.70 -20.76
CA TYR A 247 8.24 -10.91 -19.70
C TYR A 247 8.20 -12.34 -19.17
N ARG A 248 8.53 -13.35 -19.99
CA ARG A 248 8.71 -14.72 -19.49
C ARG A 248 9.90 -14.81 -18.55
N ASP A 249 11.03 -14.22 -18.92
CA ASP A 249 12.23 -14.20 -18.08
C ASP A 249 11.95 -13.50 -16.74
N VAL A 250 11.13 -12.44 -16.72
CA VAL A 250 10.71 -11.78 -15.47
C VAL A 250 9.73 -12.66 -14.66
N PHE A 251 8.58 -13.00 -15.23
CA PHE A 251 7.48 -13.59 -14.44
C PHE A 251 7.57 -15.10 -14.26
N LEU A 252 8.23 -15.83 -15.18
CA LEU A 252 8.32 -17.29 -15.14
C LEU A 252 9.68 -17.81 -14.69
N VAL A 253 10.74 -17.01 -14.83
CA VAL A 253 12.11 -17.46 -14.47
C VAL A 253 12.56 -16.74 -13.20
N TYR A 254 12.61 -15.41 -13.22
CA TYR A 254 13.10 -14.66 -12.07
C TYR A 254 12.17 -14.75 -10.84
N LEU A 255 10.85 -14.73 -11.04
CA LEU A 255 9.88 -14.89 -9.95
C LEU A 255 9.49 -16.35 -9.67
N ASP A 256 10.18 -17.34 -10.26
CA ASP A 256 9.89 -18.74 -9.99
C ASP A 256 10.15 -19.07 -8.51
N VAL A 257 9.29 -19.91 -7.93
CA VAL A 257 9.36 -20.27 -6.51
C VAL A 257 10.67 -20.98 -6.15
N ASN A 258 11.31 -21.65 -7.12
CA ASN A 258 12.56 -22.38 -6.90
C ASN A 258 13.82 -21.55 -7.21
N GLU A 259 13.68 -20.43 -7.94
CA GLU A 259 14.80 -19.59 -8.37
C GLU A 259 14.93 -18.31 -7.55
N LEU A 260 13.81 -17.76 -7.05
CA LEU A 260 13.82 -16.51 -6.28
C LEU A 260 14.41 -16.73 -4.88
N ASP A 261 15.54 -16.07 -4.59
CA ASP A 261 16.17 -16.14 -3.26
C ASP A 261 15.20 -15.55 -2.21
N PRO A 262 14.84 -16.31 -1.15
CA PRO A 262 13.97 -15.81 -0.08
C PRO A 262 14.45 -14.49 0.55
N LYS A 263 15.76 -14.20 0.53
CA LYS A 263 16.30 -12.92 1.03
C LYS A 263 15.88 -11.73 0.19
N GLU A 264 15.53 -11.93 -1.08
CA GLU A 264 15.02 -10.85 -1.93
C GLU A 264 13.64 -10.37 -1.49
N TYR A 265 12.84 -11.23 -0.84
CA TYR A 265 11.57 -10.80 -0.23
C TYR A 265 11.77 -9.74 0.84
N ASP A 266 12.81 -9.89 1.66
CA ASP A 266 13.12 -8.96 2.74
C ASP A 266 13.93 -7.76 2.24
N ALA A 267 14.71 -7.93 1.16
CA ALA A 267 15.50 -6.86 0.56
C ALA A 267 14.64 -5.75 -0.08
N TYR A 268 13.44 -6.09 -0.55
CA TYR A 268 12.57 -5.17 -1.27
C TYR A 268 11.21 -5.02 -0.57
N PRO A 269 11.04 -4.00 0.29
CA PRO A 269 9.78 -3.79 1.00
C PRO A 269 8.57 -3.57 0.08
N THR A 270 8.78 -3.03 -1.13
CA THR A 270 7.72 -2.73 -2.10
C THR A 270 8.18 -2.95 -3.54
N LEU A 271 7.23 -3.08 -4.46
CA LEU A 271 7.52 -3.22 -5.90
C LEU A 271 8.35 -2.05 -6.46
N ILE A 272 8.09 -0.81 -6.01
CA ILE A 272 8.88 0.33 -6.47
C ILE A 272 10.35 0.24 -6.04
N ARG A 273 10.62 -0.26 -4.82
CA ARG A 273 12.00 -0.48 -4.34
C ARG A 273 12.71 -1.56 -5.14
N TRP A 274 12.01 -2.63 -5.50
CA TRP A 274 12.53 -3.65 -6.40
C TRP A 274 12.90 -3.03 -7.76
N LEU A 275 12.02 -2.23 -8.37
CA LEU A 275 12.30 -1.57 -9.66
C LEU A 275 13.46 -0.57 -9.57
N GLU A 276 13.58 0.19 -8.47
CA GLU A 276 14.74 1.07 -8.22
C GLU A 276 16.04 0.27 -8.10
N SER A 277 16.01 -0.92 -7.50
CA SER A 277 17.17 -1.82 -7.44
C SER A 277 17.56 -2.35 -8.82
N VAL A 278 16.57 -2.72 -9.65
CA VAL A 278 16.79 -3.09 -11.06
C VAL A 278 17.42 -1.94 -11.85
N GLU A 279 17.00 -0.71 -11.60
CA GLU A 279 17.59 0.48 -12.22
C GLU A 279 19.04 0.71 -11.80
N ALA A 280 19.31 0.62 -10.49
CA ALA A 280 20.64 0.89 -9.93
C ALA A 280 21.66 -0.19 -10.28
N THR A 281 21.23 -1.46 -10.32
CA THR A 281 22.11 -2.62 -10.47
C THR A 281 21.61 -3.61 -11.54
N PRO A 282 21.36 -3.18 -12.79
CA PRO A 282 20.73 -4.02 -13.81
C PRO A 282 21.56 -5.25 -14.20
N HIS A 283 22.85 -5.28 -13.88
CA HIS A 283 23.70 -6.44 -14.15
C HIS A 283 23.43 -7.63 -13.22
N LEU A 284 22.80 -7.40 -12.06
CA LEU A 284 22.40 -8.47 -11.12
C LEU A 284 21.13 -9.20 -11.57
N TYR A 285 20.36 -8.62 -12.50
CA TYR A 285 19.11 -9.17 -12.98
C TYR A 285 19.30 -9.81 -14.36
N THR A 286 19.17 -11.13 -14.43
CA THR A 286 19.43 -11.93 -15.65
C THR A 286 18.62 -11.44 -16.86
N PHE A 287 17.34 -11.07 -16.66
CA PHE A 287 16.46 -10.53 -17.71
C PHE A 287 16.87 -9.15 -18.26
N MET A 288 17.84 -8.49 -17.61
CA MET A 288 18.43 -7.20 -18.04
C MET A 288 19.84 -7.36 -18.64
N GLN A 289 20.47 -8.52 -18.47
CA GLN A 289 21.84 -8.76 -18.92
C GLN A 289 21.95 -8.79 -20.45
N GLY A 290 23.16 -8.54 -20.95
CA GLY A 290 23.46 -8.49 -22.39
C GLY A 290 22.95 -7.24 -23.10
N GLN A 291 22.01 -6.48 -22.54
CA GLN A 291 21.38 -5.32 -23.20
C GLN A 291 22.20 -4.03 -23.11
N SER A 292 22.01 -3.15 -24.10
CA SER A 292 22.48 -1.76 -24.04
C SER A 292 21.81 -1.01 -22.88
N THR A 293 22.43 0.08 -22.41
CA THR A 293 21.85 0.93 -21.37
C THR A 293 20.48 1.49 -21.79
N ALA A 294 20.33 1.91 -23.05
CA ALA A 294 19.07 2.42 -23.57
C ALA A 294 17.96 1.36 -23.60
N GLN A 295 18.27 0.11 -23.96
CA GLN A 295 17.32 -1.01 -23.88
C GLN A 295 16.97 -1.35 -22.43
N LYS A 296 17.92 -1.31 -21.50
CA LYS A 296 17.64 -1.54 -20.06
C LYS A 296 16.63 -0.52 -19.53
N ILE A 297 16.85 0.77 -19.80
CA ILE A 297 15.92 1.84 -19.39
C ILE A 297 14.54 1.63 -20.01
N TYR A 298 14.49 1.31 -21.31
CA TYR A 298 13.23 1.04 -22.00
C TYR A 298 12.48 -0.16 -21.39
N ARG A 299 13.16 -1.29 -21.21
CA ARG A 299 12.62 -2.52 -20.61
C ARG A 299 12.08 -2.27 -19.21
N LEU A 300 12.78 -1.50 -18.39
CA LEU A 300 12.33 -1.14 -17.05
C LEU A 300 11.06 -0.28 -17.09
N SER A 301 11.00 0.71 -17.98
CA SER A 301 9.78 1.52 -18.20
C SER A 301 8.60 0.64 -18.64
N GLN A 302 8.84 -0.31 -19.55
CA GLN A 302 7.81 -1.24 -20.00
C GLN A 302 7.34 -2.17 -18.88
N LEU A 303 8.27 -2.70 -18.07
CA LEU A 303 7.94 -3.54 -16.92
C LEU A 303 7.09 -2.78 -15.89
N GLN A 304 7.48 -1.55 -15.54
CA GLN A 304 6.74 -0.68 -14.63
C GLN A 304 5.29 -0.45 -15.12
N GLN A 305 5.12 -0.13 -16.40
CA GLN A 305 3.79 0.04 -17.00
C GLN A 305 3.00 -1.27 -17.00
N LYS A 306 3.66 -2.39 -17.30
CA LYS A 306 3.03 -3.71 -17.35
C LYS A 306 2.51 -4.14 -15.98
N LEU A 307 3.24 -3.89 -14.90
CA LEU A 307 2.80 -4.18 -13.53
C LEU A 307 1.51 -3.43 -13.16
N ILE A 308 1.41 -2.14 -13.52
CA ILE A 308 0.18 -1.36 -13.29
C ILE A 308 -0.98 -1.91 -14.13
N GLN A 309 -0.73 -2.27 -15.40
CA GLN A 309 -1.76 -2.86 -16.26
C GLN A 309 -2.23 -4.24 -15.76
N ILE A 310 -1.31 -5.06 -15.23
CA ILE A 310 -1.67 -6.34 -14.61
C ILE A 310 -2.57 -6.05 -13.40
N HIS A 311 -2.17 -5.14 -12.51
CA HIS A 311 -3.00 -4.78 -11.36
C HIS A 311 -4.40 -4.35 -11.78
N GLU A 312 -4.50 -3.41 -12.72
CA GLU A 312 -5.77 -2.92 -13.27
C GLU A 312 -6.64 -4.05 -13.80
N MET A 313 -6.08 -4.91 -14.65
CA MET A 313 -6.82 -5.96 -15.33
C MET A 313 -7.42 -6.96 -14.35
N TYR A 314 -6.67 -7.37 -13.32
CA TYR A 314 -7.17 -8.28 -12.29
C TYR A 314 -8.16 -7.60 -11.35
N ALA A 315 -7.89 -6.36 -10.93
CA ALA A 315 -8.80 -5.61 -10.07
C ALA A 315 -10.15 -5.36 -10.76
N ARG A 316 -10.13 -5.14 -12.07
CA ARG A 316 -11.34 -5.01 -12.89
C ARG A 316 -12.16 -6.30 -12.93
N VAL A 317 -11.51 -7.45 -13.11
CA VAL A 317 -12.20 -8.76 -13.10
C VAL A 317 -12.77 -9.04 -11.71
N ALA A 318 -12.03 -8.73 -10.64
CA ALA A 318 -12.51 -8.86 -9.27
C ALA A 318 -13.74 -7.96 -9.03
N LEU A 319 -13.68 -6.68 -9.42
CA LEU A 319 -14.83 -5.77 -9.31
C LEU A 319 -16.05 -6.26 -10.09
N ALA A 320 -15.85 -6.77 -11.31
CA ALA A 320 -16.93 -7.34 -12.09
C ALA A 320 -17.50 -8.61 -11.45
N SER A 321 -16.69 -9.41 -10.76
CA SER A 321 -17.15 -10.63 -10.07
C SER A 321 -18.16 -10.31 -8.95
N ASP A 322 -18.06 -9.12 -8.35
CA ASP A 322 -19.00 -8.65 -7.34
C ASP A 322 -20.30 -8.10 -7.94
N HIS A 323 -20.30 -7.73 -9.24
CA HIS A 323 -21.45 -7.14 -9.92
C HIS A 323 -22.51 -8.20 -10.27
N PRO A 324 -23.80 -8.00 -9.93
CA PRO A 324 -24.86 -8.99 -10.12
C PRO A 324 -24.93 -9.57 -11.55
N THR A 325 -24.76 -8.73 -12.57
CA THR A 325 -24.79 -9.14 -13.99
C THR A 325 -23.72 -10.17 -14.37
N TYR A 326 -22.54 -10.12 -13.76
CA TYR A 326 -21.38 -10.93 -14.16
C TYR A 326 -21.09 -12.06 -13.18
N ARG A 327 -21.49 -11.91 -11.92
CA ARG A 327 -21.28 -12.91 -10.86
C ARG A 327 -21.66 -14.32 -11.31
N ASP A 328 -22.88 -14.49 -11.80
CA ASP A 328 -23.37 -15.80 -12.25
C ASP A 328 -22.70 -16.26 -13.55
N GLN A 329 -22.35 -15.32 -14.44
CA GLN A 329 -21.67 -15.63 -15.70
C GLN A 329 -20.21 -16.09 -15.50
N PHE A 330 -19.60 -15.76 -14.37
CA PHE A 330 -18.21 -16.07 -14.06
C PHE A 330 -18.02 -17.42 -13.35
N VAL A 331 -19.11 -18.02 -12.86
CA VAL A 331 -19.07 -19.31 -12.16
C VAL A 331 -18.44 -20.37 -13.05
N GLY A 332 -17.41 -21.05 -12.53
CA GLY A 332 -16.67 -22.10 -13.24
C GLY A 332 -15.75 -21.64 -14.37
N LYS A 333 -15.65 -20.33 -14.63
CA LYS A 333 -14.84 -19.79 -15.73
C LYS A 333 -13.45 -19.40 -15.28
N GLY A 334 -12.46 -19.71 -16.11
CA GLY A 334 -11.08 -19.23 -15.93
C GLY A 334 -10.94 -17.73 -16.23
N PHE A 335 -9.84 -17.12 -15.83
CA PHE A 335 -9.57 -15.69 -15.94
C PHE A 335 -9.61 -15.20 -17.38
N ARG A 336 -9.04 -15.96 -18.33
CA ARG A 336 -9.09 -15.63 -19.77
C ARG A 336 -10.53 -15.56 -20.31
N GLU A 337 -11.39 -16.48 -19.88
CA GLU A 337 -12.79 -16.50 -20.28
C GLU A 337 -13.57 -15.33 -19.67
N ARG A 338 -13.31 -15.01 -18.40
CA ARG A 338 -13.88 -13.83 -17.74
C ARG A 338 -13.49 -12.55 -18.48
N LEU A 339 -12.22 -12.40 -18.86
CA LEU A 339 -11.76 -11.27 -19.68
C LEU A 339 -12.48 -11.20 -21.03
N ALA A 340 -12.68 -12.33 -21.70
CA ALA A 340 -13.41 -12.37 -22.98
C ALA A 340 -14.88 -11.92 -22.82
N ILE A 341 -15.54 -12.31 -21.72
CA ILE A 341 -16.90 -11.82 -21.39
C ILE A 341 -16.89 -10.31 -21.16
N LEU A 342 -15.96 -9.81 -20.36
CA LEU A 342 -15.84 -8.37 -20.09
C LEU A 342 -15.60 -7.59 -21.38
N ALA A 343 -14.70 -8.07 -22.25
CA ALA A 343 -14.44 -7.46 -23.55
C ALA A 343 -15.68 -7.44 -24.44
N LYS A 344 -16.42 -8.55 -24.54
CA LYS A 344 -17.66 -8.64 -25.33
C LYS A 344 -18.76 -7.70 -24.82
N SER A 345 -18.83 -7.51 -23.50
CA SER A 345 -19.81 -6.63 -22.86
C SER A 345 -19.35 -5.17 -22.74
N HIS A 346 -18.15 -4.83 -23.22
CA HIS A 346 -17.54 -3.52 -23.07
C HIS A 346 -17.47 -3.02 -21.61
N PHE A 347 -17.19 -3.92 -20.66
CA PHE A 347 -17.02 -3.52 -19.26
C PHE A 347 -15.86 -2.53 -19.13
N PRO A 348 -16.07 -1.38 -18.46
CA PRO A 348 -15.11 -0.29 -18.49
C PRO A 348 -13.79 -0.65 -17.82
N PRO A 349 -12.64 -0.16 -18.33
CA PRO A 349 -11.38 -0.22 -17.60
C PRO A 349 -11.45 0.59 -16.30
N LEU A 350 -10.67 0.20 -15.29
CA LEU A 350 -10.52 1.06 -14.12
C LEU A 350 -9.73 2.32 -14.51
N PRO A 351 -10.08 3.48 -13.95
CA PRO A 351 -9.34 4.71 -14.23
C PRO A 351 -7.90 4.56 -13.72
N LEU A 352 -6.93 4.85 -14.58
CA LEU A 352 -5.50 4.87 -14.23
C LEU A 352 -5.17 6.12 -13.39
N THR A 353 -5.69 6.17 -12.18
CA THR A 353 -5.47 7.25 -11.21
C THR A 353 -4.07 7.14 -10.58
N GLN A 354 -3.62 8.22 -9.93
CA GLN A 354 -2.40 8.18 -9.14
C GLN A 354 -2.52 7.18 -7.98
N GLU A 355 -3.71 7.07 -7.39
CA GLU A 355 -3.99 6.11 -6.31
C GLU A 355 -3.86 4.65 -6.78
N LEU A 356 -4.36 4.30 -7.98
CA LEU A 356 -4.20 2.95 -8.53
C LEU A 356 -2.73 2.65 -8.84
N ALA A 357 -2.00 3.62 -9.40
CA ALA A 357 -0.58 3.47 -9.68
C ALA A 357 0.23 3.29 -8.39
N LEU A 358 -0.04 4.11 -7.37
CA LEU A 358 0.59 3.99 -6.05
C LEU A 358 0.20 2.67 -5.37
N SER A 359 -1.06 2.25 -5.51
CA SER A 359 -1.57 0.97 -5.02
C SER A 359 -0.78 -0.21 -5.58
N ALA A 360 -0.57 -0.24 -6.90
CA ALA A 360 0.25 -1.27 -7.51
C ALA A 360 1.73 -1.18 -7.06
N MET A 361 2.31 0.01 -7.03
CA MET A 361 3.76 0.20 -6.85
C MET A 361 4.22 0.09 -5.39
N LEU A 362 3.35 0.38 -4.42
CA LEU A 362 3.62 0.18 -2.99
C LEU A 362 3.13 -1.17 -2.46
N CYS A 363 2.64 -2.07 -3.33
CA CYS A 363 2.40 -3.45 -2.93
C CYS A 363 3.71 -4.08 -2.45
N PRO A 364 3.71 -4.81 -1.32
CA PRO A 364 4.89 -5.54 -0.88
C PRO A 364 5.39 -6.50 -1.95
N PHE A 365 6.69 -6.49 -2.23
CA PHE A 365 7.28 -7.31 -3.29
C PHE A 365 6.99 -8.80 -3.08
N LYS A 366 7.13 -9.27 -1.84
CA LYS A 366 6.77 -10.63 -1.43
C LYS A 366 5.33 -10.99 -1.79
N ALA A 367 4.37 -10.17 -1.39
CA ALA A 367 2.94 -10.41 -1.66
C ALA A 367 2.65 -10.43 -3.17
N PHE A 368 3.35 -9.61 -3.95
CA PHE A 368 3.26 -9.66 -5.41
C PHE A 368 3.85 -10.95 -5.99
N ALA A 369 5.04 -11.35 -5.56
CA ALA A 369 5.71 -12.56 -6.06
C ALA A 369 4.90 -13.83 -5.74
N GLU A 370 4.46 -13.98 -4.49
CA GLU A 370 3.58 -15.08 -4.07
C GLU A 370 2.27 -15.10 -4.87
N TRP A 371 1.71 -13.92 -5.15
CA TRP A 371 0.53 -13.79 -5.99
C TRP A 371 0.80 -14.25 -7.44
N VAL A 372 1.93 -13.87 -8.05
CA VAL A 372 2.31 -14.32 -9.41
C VAL A 372 2.46 -15.84 -9.42
N GLN A 373 3.24 -16.39 -8.47
CA GLN A 373 3.51 -17.83 -8.36
C GLN A 373 2.20 -18.63 -8.24
N LYS A 374 1.30 -18.21 -7.35
CA LYS A 374 -0.02 -18.84 -7.21
C LYS A 374 -0.82 -18.84 -8.50
N ARG A 375 -0.83 -17.72 -9.24
CA ARG A 375 -1.56 -17.63 -10.52
C ARG A 375 -0.92 -18.47 -11.61
N LEU A 376 0.39 -18.68 -11.57
CA LEU A 376 1.08 -19.58 -12.50
C LEU A 376 0.73 -21.04 -12.22
N ASP A 377 0.73 -21.45 -10.96
CA ASP A 377 0.34 -22.80 -10.54
C ASP A 377 -1.12 -23.11 -10.93
N GLU A 378 -2.02 -22.14 -10.75
CA GLU A 378 -3.42 -22.23 -11.16
C GLU A 378 -3.62 -22.16 -12.70
N LYS A 379 -2.55 -21.86 -13.47
CA LYS A 379 -2.60 -21.56 -14.92
C LYS A 379 -3.52 -20.37 -15.26
N GLU A 380 -3.73 -19.48 -14.30
CA GLU A 380 -4.58 -18.30 -14.38
C GLU A 380 -3.78 -17.02 -14.65
N PHE A 381 -2.44 -17.07 -14.65
CA PHE A 381 -1.62 -15.91 -14.94
C PHE A 381 -1.74 -15.46 -16.41
N VAL A 382 -2.28 -14.26 -16.59
CA VAL A 382 -2.43 -13.60 -17.89
C VAL A 382 -1.74 -12.23 -17.88
N LEU A 383 -1.01 -11.94 -18.95
CA LEU A 383 -0.46 -10.61 -19.21
C LEU A 383 -1.42 -9.79 -20.08
N PRO A 384 -1.65 -8.51 -19.76
CA PRO A 384 -2.48 -7.65 -20.58
C PRO A 384 -1.81 -7.36 -21.93
N PRO A 385 -2.59 -7.31 -23.03
CA PRO A 385 -2.07 -6.92 -24.33
C PRO A 385 -1.55 -5.49 -24.28
N ASP A 386 -0.58 -5.17 -25.13
CA ASP A 386 -0.14 -3.78 -25.27
C ASP A 386 -1.26 -2.94 -25.91
N PRO A 387 -1.38 -1.65 -25.54
CA PRO A 387 -2.30 -0.75 -26.22
C PRO A 387 -1.97 -0.70 -27.71
N LYS A 388 -2.99 -0.89 -28.56
CA LYS A 388 -2.86 -0.68 -30.01
C LYS A 388 -2.45 0.79 -30.22
N LYS A 389 -1.24 1.01 -30.74
CA LYS A 389 -0.76 2.34 -31.15
C LYS A 389 -1.33 2.72 -32.50
#